data_AF-A0A954XL81-F1
#
_entry.id   AF-A0A954XL81-F1
#
_cell.length_a   1.000
_cell.length_b   1.000
_cell.length_c   1.000
_cell.angle_alpha   90.00
_cell.angle_beta   90.00
_cell.angle_gamma   90.00
#
_symmetry.space_group_name_H-M   'P 1'
#
loop_
_entity.id
_entity.type
_entity.pdbx_description
1 polymer ?
#
loop_
_entity_poly.entity_id
_entity_poly.type
_entity_poly.pdbx_seq_one_letter_code
_entity_poly.pdbx_strand_id
1 'polypeptide(L)'
;MKKLIAALAVLPLAVLLTVGCGKAPVEGPELSAPVVMKTVYESATLCGKCGEVKGGEACCVADAEICADCKLHKGAPGCCKIEAGADATLCAHCGEVKGSESCCVEGAATCEKCGLHKGAPGCCTLKKVVAEEEAPAATEES
;
A
#
# COMPACT_ATOMS: atom_id res chain seq x y z
N MET A 1 -41.29 5.41 -43.68
CA MET A 1 -40.85 6.09 -44.92
C MET A 1 -39.37 6.41 -44.71
N LYS A 2 -38.36 6.02 -45.47
CA LYS A 2 -38.21 5.50 -46.83
C LYS A 2 -37.54 4.12 -46.83
N LYS A 3 -37.83 3.33 -47.85
CA LYS A 3 -37.24 2.04 -48.17
C LYS A 3 -36.11 2.21 -49.21
N LEU A 4 -35.35 1.12 -49.39
CA LEU A 4 -34.52 0.71 -50.56
C LEU A 4 -33.12 1.36 -50.56
N ILE A 5 -32.03 0.66 -50.89
CA ILE A 5 -31.74 -0.20 -52.05
C ILE A 5 -30.65 -1.22 -51.59
N ALA A 6 -30.84 -2.55 -51.64
CA ALA A 6 -30.44 -3.50 -52.71
C ALA A 6 -29.05 -3.23 -53.31
N ALA A 7 -28.18 -4.14 -53.71
CA ALA A 7 -28.03 -5.60 -53.79
C ALA A 7 -26.77 -5.78 -54.66
N LEU A 8 -25.91 -6.79 -54.43
CA LEU A 8 -25.04 -7.46 -55.43
C LEU A 8 -24.00 -8.29 -54.65
N ALA A 9 -24.26 -9.57 -54.36
CA ALA A 9 -24.13 -10.73 -55.26
C ALA A 9 -22.67 -11.16 -55.49
N VAL A 10 -22.35 -12.39 -55.08
CA VAL A 10 -21.99 -13.54 -55.95
C VAL A 10 -21.19 -14.57 -55.12
N LEU A 11 -21.77 -15.77 -55.03
CA LEU A 11 -21.29 -17.06 -54.51
C LEU A 11 -20.20 -17.66 -55.45
N PRO A 12 -19.72 -18.91 -55.25
CA PRO A 12 -18.91 -19.54 -54.18
C PRO A 12 -17.56 -20.07 -54.77
N LEU A 13 -16.61 -20.57 -53.97
CA LEU A 13 -15.80 -21.73 -54.43
C LEU A 13 -15.04 -22.40 -53.29
N ALA A 14 -15.30 -23.71 -53.17
CA ALA A 14 -14.66 -24.65 -52.28
C ALA A 14 -13.17 -24.82 -52.60
N VAL A 15 -12.31 -24.83 -51.57
CA VAL A 15 -10.94 -25.34 -51.66
C VAL A 15 -10.60 -26.07 -50.35
N LEU A 16 -10.70 -27.39 -50.44
CA LEU A 16 -9.78 -28.40 -49.89
C LEU A 16 -9.51 -28.41 -48.37
N LEU A 17 -10.28 -29.29 -47.70
CA LEU A 17 -9.84 -30.03 -46.53
C LEU A 17 -8.70 -30.97 -46.92
N THR A 18 -7.45 -30.54 -46.76
CA THR A 18 -6.30 -31.44 -46.79
C THR A 18 -5.36 -31.15 -45.63
N VAL A 19 -5.39 -32.09 -44.67
CA VAL A 19 -4.26 -32.72 -43.99
C VAL A 19 -3.12 -31.81 -43.49
N GLY A 20 -2.98 -31.79 -42.16
CA GLY A 20 -1.67 -31.88 -41.52
C GLY A 20 -1.16 -30.58 -40.87
N CYS A 21 -1.13 -30.59 -39.55
CA CYS A 21 -0.13 -29.97 -38.67
C CYS A 21 -0.76 -30.04 -37.28
N GLY A 22 -0.30 -30.91 -36.41
CA GLY A 22 1.01 -30.77 -35.80
C GLY A 22 0.71 -30.87 -34.31
N LYS A 23 1.47 -31.71 -33.62
CA LYS A 23 1.38 -31.94 -32.19
C LYS A 23 1.25 -30.59 -31.47
N ALA A 24 0.06 -30.25 -30.98
CA ALA A 24 -0.08 -29.13 -30.07
C ALA A 24 0.73 -29.49 -28.81
N PRO A 25 1.71 -28.67 -28.39
CA PRO A 25 2.14 -28.75 -27.01
C PRO A 25 0.90 -28.50 -26.18
N VAL A 26 0.62 -29.45 -25.30
CA VAL A 26 -0.38 -29.32 -24.24
C VAL A 26 -0.19 -27.94 -23.62
N GLU A 27 -1.21 -27.11 -23.75
CA GLU A 27 -1.36 -25.88 -22.99
C GLU A 27 -1.24 -26.31 -21.52
N GLY A 28 -0.06 -26.07 -20.96
CA GLY A 28 0.15 -26.18 -19.53
C GLY A 28 -0.84 -25.25 -18.84
N PRO A 29 -1.25 -25.56 -17.60
CA PRO A 29 -2.06 -24.64 -16.83
C PRO A 29 -1.36 -23.28 -16.85
N GLU A 30 -2.09 -22.25 -17.27
CA GLU A 30 -1.66 -20.87 -17.19
C GLU A 30 -1.10 -20.65 -15.79
N LEU A 31 0.23 -20.58 -15.70
CA LEU A 31 0.94 -20.21 -14.48
C LEU A 31 0.58 -18.75 -14.24
N SER A 32 -0.58 -18.53 -13.63
CA SER A 32 -0.91 -17.29 -12.95
C SER A 32 0.25 -16.97 -12.03
N ALA A 33 0.98 -15.91 -12.37
CA ALA A 33 2.12 -15.46 -11.58
C ALA A 33 1.72 -15.40 -10.10
N PRO A 34 2.58 -15.82 -9.17
CA PRO A 34 2.27 -15.70 -7.76
C PRO A 34 2.13 -14.21 -7.42
N VAL A 35 0.90 -13.77 -7.15
CA VAL A 35 0.63 -12.46 -6.57
C VAL A 35 1.27 -12.43 -5.19
N VAL A 36 2.31 -11.60 -5.03
CA VAL A 36 3.00 -11.44 -3.76
C VAL A 36 2.27 -10.37 -2.97
N MET A 37 1.41 -10.81 -2.06
CA MET A 37 0.72 -9.93 -1.11
C MET A 37 1.75 -9.31 -0.15
N LYS A 38 2.00 -8.01 -0.28
CA LYS A 38 2.93 -7.29 0.58
C LYS A 38 2.16 -6.49 1.62
N THR A 39 2.49 -6.71 2.88
CA THR A 39 1.97 -5.86 3.96
C THR A 39 2.76 -4.55 3.95
N VAL A 40 2.05 -3.44 3.73
CA VAL A 40 2.60 -2.09 3.84
C VAL A 40 1.81 -1.31 4.88
N TYR A 41 2.36 -0.18 5.32
CA TYR A 41 1.65 0.74 6.21
C TYR A 41 1.18 1.96 5.43
N GLU A 42 0.06 2.53 5.86
CA GLU A 42 -0.36 3.86 5.43
C GLU A 42 0.34 4.91 6.29
N SER A 43 0.78 6.02 5.68
CA SER A 43 1.28 7.17 6.45
C SER A 43 0.13 7.78 7.25
N ALA A 44 0.39 8.16 8.50
CA ALA A 44 -0.57 8.87 9.32
C ALA A 44 0.00 10.22 9.77
N THR A 45 -0.87 11.19 10.04
CA THR A 45 -0.48 12.47 10.64
C THR A 45 -0.87 12.47 12.10
N LEU A 46 0.07 12.78 12.99
CA LEU A 46 -0.20 13.05 14.39
C LEU A 46 -0.59 14.52 14.56
N CYS A 47 -1.60 14.76 15.38
CA CYS A 47 -2.08 16.10 15.68
C CYS A 47 -1.12 16.80 16.65
N GLY A 48 -0.58 17.96 16.26
CA GLY A 48 0.31 18.75 17.09
C GLY A 48 -0.34 19.29 18.37
N LYS A 49 -1.67 19.27 18.48
CA LYS A 49 -2.39 19.73 19.69
C LYS A 49 -2.48 18.67 20.78
N CYS A 50 -2.61 17.40 20.40
CA CYS A 50 -2.88 16.32 21.36
C CYS A 50 -1.96 15.11 21.23
N GLY A 51 -1.17 14.99 20.16
CA GLY A 51 -0.25 13.88 19.93
C GLY A 51 -0.91 12.60 19.38
N GLU A 52 -2.23 12.59 19.24
CA GLU A 52 -2.99 11.46 18.67
C GLU A 52 -3.03 11.49 17.15
N VAL A 53 -3.42 10.37 16.52
CA VAL A 53 -3.66 10.31 15.07
C VAL A 53 -4.76 11.31 14.70
N LYS A 54 -4.41 12.28 13.86
CA LYS A 54 -5.27 13.40 13.49
C LYS A 54 -6.54 12.90 12.81
N GLY A 55 -7.71 13.30 13.34
CA GLY A 55 -9.01 12.88 12.84
C GLY A 55 -9.44 11.47 13.27
N GLY A 56 -8.62 10.76 14.04
CA GLY A 56 -9.04 9.52 14.70
C GLY A 56 -9.94 9.78 15.90
N GLU A 57 -10.59 8.74 16.42
CA GLU A 57 -11.55 8.84 17.53
C GLU A 57 -10.94 9.42 18.82
N ALA A 58 -9.64 9.16 19.07
CA ALA A 58 -8.92 9.68 20.23
C ALA A 58 -8.40 11.12 20.03
N CYS A 59 -8.48 11.68 18.82
CA CYS A 59 -7.93 12.99 18.50
C CYS A 59 -8.66 14.10 19.27
N CYS A 60 -7.94 14.81 20.14
CA CYS A 60 -8.47 15.95 20.90
C CYS A 60 -9.71 15.63 21.74
N VAL A 61 -9.85 14.40 22.24
CA VAL A 61 -10.86 14.08 23.25
C VAL A 61 -10.64 14.93 24.51
N ALA A 62 -11.73 15.49 25.05
CA ALA A 62 -11.65 16.52 26.10
C ALA A 62 -11.10 16.01 27.44
N ASP A 63 -11.38 14.75 27.77
CA ASP A 63 -11.06 14.14 29.07
C ASP A 63 -9.73 13.37 29.08
N ALA A 64 -8.88 13.56 28.08
CA ALA A 64 -7.56 12.94 28.07
C ALA A 64 -6.65 13.54 29.14
N GLU A 65 -5.91 12.69 29.85
CA GLU A 65 -4.85 13.15 30.74
C GLU A 65 -3.75 13.84 29.93
N ILE A 66 -3.33 15.03 30.36
CA ILE A 66 -2.28 15.81 29.69
C ILE A 66 -0.91 15.46 30.29
N CYS A 67 0.06 15.16 29.43
CA CYS A 67 1.44 14.96 29.82
C CYS A 67 2.04 16.24 30.39
N ALA A 68 2.55 16.17 31.62
CA ALA A 68 3.15 17.30 32.31
C ALA A 68 4.39 17.86 31.58
N ASP A 69 5.12 17.03 30.84
CA ASP A 69 6.35 17.43 30.15
C ASP A 69 6.06 18.07 28.80
N CYS A 70 5.43 17.34 27.87
CA CYS A 70 5.25 17.77 26.49
C CYS A 70 3.89 18.45 26.18
N LYS A 71 2.96 18.49 27.13
CA LYS A 71 1.62 19.10 27.00
C LYS A 71 0.70 18.46 25.95
N LEU A 72 1.07 17.31 25.40
CA LEU A 72 0.20 16.44 24.59
C LEU A 72 -0.58 15.47 25.48
N HIS A 73 -1.54 14.73 24.92
CA HIS A 73 -2.22 13.66 25.65
C HIS A 73 -1.19 12.62 26.10
N LYS A 74 -1.24 12.24 27.37
CA LYS A 74 -0.28 11.32 27.97
C LYS A 74 -0.45 9.93 27.39
N GLY A 75 0.66 9.35 26.94
CA GLY A 75 0.67 8.03 26.31
C GLY A 75 0.19 8.01 24.86
N ALA A 76 -0.24 9.16 24.32
CA ALA A 76 -0.54 9.29 22.90
C ALA A 76 0.70 8.94 22.05
N PRO A 77 0.51 8.52 20.79
CA PRO A 77 1.60 8.18 19.86
C PRO A 77 2.69 9.26 19.77
N GLY A 78 2.31 10.54 19.84
CA GLY A 78 3.22 11.69 19.82
C GLY A 78 3.75 12.14 21.19
N CYS A 79 3.27 11.58 22.30
CA CYS A 79 3.66 12.00 23.65
C CYS A 79 5.18 11.90 23.84
N CYS A 80 5.82 13.05 24.07
CA CYS A 80 7.29 13.20 24.18
C CYS A 80 8.08 12.73 22.94
N LYS A 81 7.44 12.61 21.78
CA LYS A 81 8.04 12.16 20.52
C LYS A 81 7.82 13.11 19.35
N ILE A 82 6.91 14.08 19.50
CA ILE A 82 6.71 15.17 18.54
C ILE A 82 6.69 16.51 19.29
N GLU A 83 6.91 17.58 18.54
CA GLU A 83 6.77 18.94 19.06
C GLU A 83 5.29 19.33 19.15
N ALA A 84 4.90 19.90 20.30
CA ALA A 84 3.55 20.45 20.45
C ALA A 84 3.37 21.70 19.59
N GLY A 85 2.20 21.84 18.99
CA GLY A 85 1.81 22.97 18.14
C GLY A 85 2.00 22.73 16.64
N ALA A 86 2.71 21.69 16.21
CA ALA A 86 2.90 21.34 14.80
C ALA A 86 2.46 19.90 14.53
N ASP A 87 1.68 19.69 13.48
CA ASP A 87 1.31 18.35 13.06
C ASP A 87 2.52 17.61 12.48
N ALA A 88 2.66 16.33 12.80
CA ALA A 88 3.79 15.51 12.37
C ALA A 88 3.31 14.36 11.48
N THR A 89 3.82 14.26 10.26
CA THR A 89 3.51 13.14 9.37
C THR A 89 4.48 11.99 9.62
N LEU A 90 3.96 10.79 9.81
CA LEU A 90 4.73 9.58 10.05
C LEU A 90 5.12 8.90 8.73
N CYS A 91 6.34 8.38 8.71
CA CYS A 91 6.84 7.57 7.62
C CYS A 91 6.20 6.18 7.64
N ALA A 92 5.57 5.78 6.53
CA ALA A 92 5.01 4.44 6.36
C ALA A 92 6.03 3.31 6.46
N HIS A 93 7.32 3.58 6.20
CA HIS A 93 8.35 2.54 6.18
C HIS A 93 8.92 2.23 7.56
N CYS A 94 9.17 3.26 8.38
CA CYS A 94 9.87 3.11 9.66
C CYS A 94 9.06 3.56 10.88
N GLY A 95 7.93 4.25 10.70
CA GLY A 95 7.08 4.74 11.78
C GLY A 95 7.58 6.01 12.48
N GLU A 96 8.74 6.54 12.10
CA GLU A 96 9.28 7.81 12.62
C GLU A 96 8.64 9.01 11.94
N VAL A 97 8.86 10.22 12.47
CA VAL A 97 8.44 11.46 11.82
C VAL A 97 9.16 11.59 10.48
N LYS A 98 8.40 11.74 9.39
CA LYS A 98 8.96 11.78 8.04
C LYS A 98 9.91 12.96 7.90
N GLY A 99 11.17 12.67 7.53
CA GLY A 99 12.21 13.67 7.36
C GLY A 99 12.91 14.10 8.65
N SER A 100 12.60 13.50 9.80
CA SER A 100 13.43 13.65 10.99
C SER A 100 14.78 12.95 10.82
N GLU A 101 15.74 13.27 11.69
CA GLU A 101 17.04 12.60 11.73
C GLU A 101 16.92 11.09 12.08
N SER A 102 15.85 10.71 12.78
CA SER A 102 15.52 9.30 13.09
C SER A 102 14.84 8.56 11.94
N CYS A 103 14.34 9.29 10.92
CA CYS A 103 13.56 8.71 9.84
C CYS A 103 14.41 7.78 8.97
N CYS A 104 14.06 6.48 9.00
CA CYS A 104 14.73 5.45 8.22
C CYS A 104 16.24 5.35 8.50
N VAL A 105 16.67 5.70 9.72
CA VAL A 105 18.06 5.50 10.14
C VAL A 105 18.41 4.01 10.14
N GLU A 106 19.58 3.68 9.60
CA GLU A 106 20.07 2.30 9.57
C GLU A 106 20.40 1.79 10.98
N GLY A 107 20.25 0.49 11.19
CA GLY A 107 20.57 -0.15 12.47
C GLY A 107 19.59 0.16 13.61
N ALA A 108 18.50 0.90 13.37
CA ALA A 108 17.45 1.10 14.35
C ALA A 108 16.84 -0.25 14.77
N ALA A 109 16.62 -0.42 16.08
CA ALA A 109 15.94 -1.59 16.58
C ALA A 109 14.52 -1.65 16.00
N THR A 110 14.13 -2.80 15.45
CA THR A 110 12.79 -3.01 14.90
C THR A 110 11.85 -3.63 15.95
N CYS A 111 10.57 -3.30 15.86
CA CYS A 111 9.54 -3.87 16.71
C CYS A 111 9.11 -5.23 16.16
N GLU A 112 9.21 -6.30 16.95
CA GLU A 112 8.85 -7.65 16.51
C GLU A 112 7.36 -7.82 16.13
N LYS A 113 6.48 -6.92 16.60
CA LYS A 113 5.03 -6.98 16.33
C LYS A 113 4.60 -6.30 15.02
N CYS A 114 5.31 -5.23 14.64
CA CYS A 114 4.92 -4.39 13.51
C CYS A 114 6.04 -4.19 12.47
N GLY A 115 7.29 -4.52 12.78
CA GLY A 115 8.43 -4.35 11.89
C GLY A 115 8.93 -2.91 11.75
N LEU A 116 8.20 -1.92 12.28
CA LEU A 116 8.63 -0.52 12.32
C LEU A 116 9.69 -0.30 13.41
N HIS A 117 10.33 0.87 13.42
CA HIS A 117 11.31 1.22 14.46
C HIS A 117 10.67 1.13 15.85
N LYS A 118 11.34 0.44 16.77
CA LYS A 118 10.83 0.16 18.11
C LYS A 118 10.74 1.45 18.91
N GLY A 119 9.53 1.75 19.39
CA GLY A 119 9.28 2.95 20.18
C GLY A 119 9.02 4.21 19.36
N ALA A 120 9.17 4.16 18.03
CA ALA A 120 8.80 5.23 17.12
C ALA A 120 7.32 5.64 17.33
N PRO A 121 6.96 6.89 17.01
CA PRO A 121 5.58 7.36 17.14
C PRO A 121 4.56 6.51 16.36
N GLY A 122 4.95 5.89 15.24
CA GLY A 122 4.11 4.98 14.47
C GLY A 122 4.14 3.51 14.91
N CYS A 123 5.00 3.14 15.87
CA CYS A 123 5.19 1.76 16.31
C CYS A 123 3.88 1.17 16.85
N CYS A 124 3.34 0.15 16.16
CA CYS A 124 2.05 -0.48 16.46
C CYS A 124 0.82 0.45 16.36
N THR A 125 0.96 1.64 15.79
CA THR A 125 -0.12 2.62 15.63
C THR A 125 -0.53 2.81 14.17
N LEU A 126 0.41 2.64 13.22
CA LEU A 126 0.09 2.78 11.80
C LEU A 126 -0.83 1.66 11.31
N LYS A 127 -1.75 2.02 10.41
CA LYS A 127 -2.67 1.09 9.77
C LYS A 127 -1.90 0.21 8.78
N LYS A 128 -2.01 -1.11 8.98
CA LYS A 128 -1.53 -2.11 8.02
C LYS A 128 -2.54 -2.20 6.87
N VAL A 129 -2.04 -2.18 5.65
CA VAL A 129 -2.81 -2.44 4.44
C VAL A 129 -2.09 -3.52 3.63
N VAL A 130 -2.86 -4.45 3.08
CA VAL A 130 -2.35 -5.44 2.12
C VAL A 130 -2.38 -4.79 0.75
N ALA A 131 -1.21 -4.59 0.16
CA ALA A 131 -1.08 -4.13 -1.21
C ALA A 131 -0.80 -5.36 -2.09
N GLU A 132 -1.56 -5.46 -3.17
CA GLU A 132 -1.28 -6.38 -4.25
C GLU A 132 -0.18 -5.74 -5.11
N GLU A 133 1.05 -6.24 -5.01
CA GLU A 133 2.15 -5.87 -5.90
C GLU A 133 2.18 -6.91 -7.02
N GLU A 134 2.01 -6.47 -8.27
CA GLU A 134 2.34 -7.32 -9.43
C GLU A 134 3.83 -7.62 -9.35
N ALA A 135 4.18 -8.91 -9.29
CA ALA A 135 5.57 -9.34 -9.17
C ALA A 135 6.42 -8.69 -10.27
N PRO A 136 7.62 -8.16 -9.95
CA PRO A 136 8.49 -7.61 -10.98
C PRO A 136 8.78 -8.72 -12.00
N ALA A 137 8.47 -8.44 -13.27
CA ALA A 137 8.79 -9.34 -14.37
C ALA A 137 10.27 -9.68 -14.28
N ALA A 138 10.57 -10.97 -14.11
CA ALA A 138 11.94 -11.46 -14.13
C ALA A 138 12.53 -11.13 -15.51
N THR A 139 13.34 -10.08 -15.60
CA THR A 139 14.20 -9.89 -16.76
C THR A 139 15.38 -10.83 -16.58
N GLU A 140 15.26 -11.97 -17.22
CA GLU A 140 16.35 -12.90 -17.50
C GLU A 140 17.35 -12.17 -18.42
N GLU A 141 18.34 -11.48 -17.85
CA GLU A 141 19.51 -11.02 -18.61
C GLU A 141 20.46 -12.20 -18.81
N SER A 142 20.69 -12.53 -20.08
CA SER A 142 21.60 -13.57 -20.60
C SER A 142 23.05 -13.10 -20.67
#